data_AF-A0A7C3TE95-F1
#
_entry.id   AF-A0A7C3TE95-F1
#
_cell.length_a   1.000
_cell.length_b   1.000
_cell.length_c   1.000
_cell.angle_alpha   90.00
_cell.angle_beta   90.00
_cell.angle_gamma   90.00
#
_symmetry.space_group_name_H-M   'P 1'
#
loop_
_entity.id
_entity.type
_entity.pdbx_description
1 polymer ?
#
loop_
_entity_poly.entity_id
_entity_poly.type
_entity_poly.pdbx_seq_one_letter_code
_entity_poly.pdbx_strand_id
1 'polypeptide(L)' 'MVSFTVSVKVRKELMELADKMVKYGLAKSRSHAFNIMIEKGLSKVAEEVEFWDSAHERVEELKKTNFRIRHGRLNEL' A
#
# COMPACT_ATOMS: atom_id res chain seq x y z
N MET A 1 -13.39 -15.44 15.45
CA MET A 1 -12.06 -15.99 15.11
C MET A 1 -11.16 -15.77 16.32
N VAL A 2 -10.47 -16.81 16.79
CA VAL A 2 -9.57 -16.66 17.93
C VAL A 2 -8.27 -16.03 17.41
N SER A 3 -7.87 -14.89 17.96
CA SER A 3 -6.60 -14.24 17.65
C SER A 3 -5.69 -14.31 18.86
N PHE A 4 -4.40 -14.55 18.61
CA PHE A 4 -3.37 -14.57 19.64
C PHE A 4 -2.37 -13.45 19.37
N THR A 5 -1.93 -12.77 20.42
CA THR A 5 -0.89 -11.75 20.30
C THR A 5 0.46 -12.42 20.44
N VAL A 6 1.35 -12.19 19.47
CA VAL A 6 2.72 -12.68 19.48
C VAL A 6 3.69 -11.51 19.36
N SER A 7 4.86 -11.65 19.98
CA SER A 7 5.99 -10.73 19.76
C SER A 7 7.01 -11.43 18.87
N VAL A 8 7.37 -10.81 17.74
CA VAL A 8 8.26 -11.39 16.74
C VAL A 8 9.32 -10.36 16.36
N LYS A 9 10.58 -10.79 16.27
CA LYS A 9 11.66 -9.99 15.69
C LYS A 9 11.66 -10.19 14.17
N VAL A 10 11.62 -9.11 13.42
CA VAL A 10 11.58 -9.13 11.96
C VAL A 10 12.69 -8.26 11.37
N ARG A 11 13.06 -8.54 10.12
CA ARG A 11 13.97 -7.68 9.35
C ARG A 11 13.32 -6.30 9.12
N LYS A 12 14.16 -5.26 9.04
CA LYS A 12 13.72 -3.87 8.81
C LYS A 12 12.86 -3.73 7.54
N GLU A 13 13.26 -4.41 6.46
CA GLU A 13 12.54 -4.44 5.17
C GLU A 13 11.07 -4.87 5.33
N LEU A 14 10.79 -5.85 6.19
CA LEU A 14 9.43 -6.32 6.44
C LEU A 14 8.60 -5.31 7.25
N MET A 15 9.26 -4.54 8.12
CA MET A 15 8.60 -3.44 8.84
C MET A 15 8.24 -2.30 7.87
N GLU A 16 9.15 -1.94 6.97
CA GLU A 16 8.92 -0.92 5.96
C GLU A 16 7.81 -1.32 4.99
N LEU A 17 7.77 -2.60 4.59
CA LEU A 17 6.68 -3.15 3.78
C LEU A 17 5.34 -3.06 4.52
N ALA A 18 5.29 -3.45 5.80
CA ALA A 18 4.08 -3.31 6.63
C ALA A 18 3.61 -1.85 6.74
N ASP A 19 4.55 -0.91 6.89
CA ASP A 19 4.25 0.51 6.95
C ASP A 19 3.65 1.03 5.64
N LYS A 20 4.21 0.63 4.49
CA LYS A 20 3.63 0.95 3.17
C LYS A 20 2.23 0.36 3.02
N MET A 21 2.01 -0.88 3.43
CA MET A 21 0.68 -1.51 3.37
C MET A 21 -0.37 -0.75 4.18
N VAL A 22 -0.01 -0.25 5.37
CA VAL A 22 -0.92 0.58 6.17
C VAL A 22 -1.14 1.94 5.51
N LYS A 23 -0.07 2.58 5.03
CA LYS A 23 -0.14 3.87 4.33
C LYS A 23 -1.06 3.82 3.10
N TYR A 24 -1.03 2.72 2.35
CA TYR A 24 -1.86 2.54 1.15
C TYR A 24 -3.24 1.93 1.44
N GLY A 25 -3.58 1.68 2.71
CA GLY A 25 -4.88 1.12 3.10
C GLY A 25 -5.04 -0.38 2.77
N LEU A 26 -3.97 -1.07 2.39
CA LEU A 26 -3.94 -2.53 2.18
C LEU A 26 -4.07 -3.30 3.50
N ALA A 27 -3.65 -2.67 4.60
CA ALA A 27 -3.78 -3.22 5.94
C ALA A 27 -4.31 -2.16 6.91
N LYS A 28 -5.02 -2.64 7.94
CA LYS A 28 -5.59 -1.80 9.01
C LYS A 28 -4.56 -1.42 10.08
N SER A 29 -3.50 -2.22 10.21
CA SER A 29 -2.41 -2.05 11.18
C SER A 29 -1.20 -2.89 10.74
N ARG A 30 -0.05 -2.68 11.37
CA ARG A 30 1.15 -3.50 11.12
C ARG A 30 0.92 -4.97 11.39
N SER A 31 0.23 -5.32 12.48
CA SER A 31 -0.10 -6.72 12.79
C SER A 31 -0.99 -7.33 11.73
N HIS A 32 -1.97 -6.57 11.22
CA HIS A 32 -2.80 -7.03 10.11
C HIS A 32 -1.96 -7.22 8.83
N ALA A 33 -1.00 -6.32 8.55
CA ALA A 33 -0.08 -6.45 7.43
C ALA A 33 0.80 -7.71 7.53
N PHE A 34 1.34 -8.00 8.72
CA PHE A 34 2.11 -9.23 8.96
C PHE A 34 1.26 -10.48 8.79
N ASN A 35 0.01 -10.49 9.25
CA ASN A 35 -0.89 -11.61 9.01
C ASN A 35 -1.12 -11.82 7.51
N ILE A 36 -1.38 -10.75 6.76
CA ILE A 36 -1.53 -10.82 5.29
C ILE A 36 -0.26 -11.35 4.62
N MET A 37 0.92 -10.90 5.04
CA MET A 37 2.21 -11.38 4.53
C MET A 37 2.40 -12.89 4.80
N ILE A 38 2.01 -13.35 5.99
CA ILE A 38 2.09 -14.77 6.37
C ILE A 38 1.11 -15.62 5.55
N GLU A 39 -0.12 -15.12 5.34
CA GLU A 39 -1.18 -15.84 4.63
C GLU A 39 -0.97 -15.87 3.10
N LYS A 40 -0.63 -14.73 2.50
CA LYS A 40 -0.49 -14.58 1.03
C LYS A 40 0.93 -14.81 0.51
N GLY A 41 1.93 -14.77 1.39
CA GLY A 41 3.34 -14.82 1.04
C GLY A 41 3.92 -13.45 0.67
N LEU A 42 5.22 -13.29 0.91
CA LEU A 42 5.92 -12.01 0.76
C LEU A 42 6.00 -11.50 -0.68
N SER A 43 6.26 -12.35 -1.67
CA SER A 43 6.39 -11.95 -3.08
C SER A 43 5.13 -11.24 -3.56
N LYS A 44 3.97 -11.87 -3.32
CA LYS A 44 2.67 -11.36 -3.77
C LYS A 44 2.32 -10.03 -3.11
N VAL A 45 2.65 -9.87 -1.83
CA VAL A 45 2.44 -8.62 -1.10
C VAL A 45 3.39 -7.53 -1.60
N ALA A 46 4.65 -7.86 -1.88
CA ALA A 46 5.60 -6.91 -2.43
C ALA A 46 5.15 -6.38 -3.81
N GLU A 47 4.73 -7.26 -4.71
CA GLU A 47 4.17 -6.88 -6.02
C GLU A 47 2.96 -5.94 -5.89
N GLU A 48 2.05 -6.24 -4.96
CA GLU A 48 0.87 -5.39 -4.70
C GLU A 48 1.29 -4.00 -4.18
N VAL A 49 2.28 -3.94 -3.29
CA VAL A 49 2.79 -2.66 -2.77
C VAL A 49 3.53 -1.85 -3.85
N GLU A 50 4.34 -2.49 -4.70
CA GLU A 50 5.02 -1.83 -5.81
C GLU A 50 4.05 -1.22 -6.83
N PHE A 51 2.94 -1.91 -7.08
CA PHE A 51 1.86 -1.38 -7.91
C PHE A 51 1.30 -0.07 -7.32
N TRP A 52 1.04 -0.04 -6.00
CA TRP A 52 0.52 1.16 -5.33
C TRP A 52 1.57 2.27 -5.20
N ASP A 53 2.85 1.94 -5.02
CA ASP A 53 3.95 2.90 -5.09
C ASP A 53 3.91 3.64 -6.44
N SER A 54 3.83 2.89 -7.55
CA SER A 54 3.76 3.44 -8.91
C SER A 54 2.51 4.28 -9.15
N ALA A 55 1.35 3.84 -8.63
CA ALA A 55 0.10 4.59 -8.74
C ALA A 55 0.16 5.93 -7.99
N HIS A 56 0.70 5.93 -6.77
CA HIS A 56 0.87 7.14 -5.97
C HIS A 56 1.85 8.13 -6.63
N GLU A 57 2.97 7.64 -7.17
CA GLU A 57 3.94 8.48 -7.88
C GLU A 57 3.30 9.20 -9.07
N ARG A 58 2.57 8.47 -9.93
CA ARG A 58 1.86 9.06 -11.08
C ARG A 58 0.83 10.10 -10.67
N VAL A 59 0.09 9.85 -9.58
CA VAL A 59 -0.88 10.82 -9.06
C VAL A 59 -0.18 12.09 -8.60
N GLU A 60 0.96 11.98 -7.92
CA GLU A 60 1.74 13.14 -7.49
C GLU A 60 2.35 13.92 -8.67
N GLU A 61 2.80 13.24 -9.73
CA GLU A 61 3.23 13.89 -10.98
C GLU A 61 2.09 14.67 -11.65
N LEU A 62 0.90 14.09 -11.72
CA LEU A 62 -0.30 14.75 -12.27
C LEU A 62 -0.70 15.98 -11.46
N LYS A 63 -0.60 15.91 -10.12
CA LYS A 63 -0.82 17.08 -9.25
C LYS A 63 0.21 18.17 -9.49
N LYS A 64 1.51 17.83 -9.60
CA LYS A 64 2.59 18.79 -9.84
C LYS A 64 2.47 19.49 -11.19
N THR A 65 2.01 18.78 -12.21
CA THR A 65 1.78 19.33 -13.55
C THR A 65 0.50 20.17 -13.66
N ASN A 66 -0.27 20.30 -12.56
CA ASN A 66 -1.54 21.02 -12.49
C ASN A 66 -2.47 20.64 -13.66
N PHE A 67 -2.51 19.34 -13.96
CA PHE A 67 -3.19 18.82 -15.15
C PHE A 67 -4.70 18.98 -14.99
N ARG A 68 -5.25 20.09 -15.50
CA ARG A 68 -6.70 20.28 -15.67
C ARG A 68 -7.15 19.44 -16.85
N ILE A 69 -8.12 18.55 -16.65
CA ILE A 69 -8.69 17.73 -17.72
C ILE A 69 -9.45 18.66 -18.67
N ARG A 70 -8.81 19.07 -19.77
CA ARG A 70 -9.42 20.04 -20.71
C ARG A 70 -10.39 19.41 -21.72
N HIS A 71 -10.46 18.08 -21.79
CA HIS A 71 -11.22 17.36 -22.81
C HIS A 71 -12.00 16.16 -22.25
N GLY A 72 -13.07 15.79 -22.94
CA GLY A 72 -13.90 14.62 -22.62
C GLY A 72 -15.02 14.85 -21.58
N ARG A 73 -15.34 16.11 -21.22
CA ARG A 73 -16.34 16.45 -20.16
C ARG A 73 -16.05 15.90 -18.76
N LEU A 74 -14.85 15.37 -18.52
CA LEU A 74 -14.45 14.82 -17.21
C LEU A 74 -14.09 15.90 -16.17
N ASN A 75 -14.34 17.18 -16.48
CA ASN A 75 -14.18 18.31 -15.56
C ASN A 75 -15.47 18.61 -14.76
N GLU A 76 -16.53 17.82 -14.92
CA GLU A 76 -17.84 18.01 -14.28
C GLU A 76 -18.11 17.05 -13.11
N LEU A 77 -17.09 16.35 -12.60
CA LEU A 77 -17.18 15.48 -11.42
C LEU A 77 -16.56 16.14 -10.18
#